data_AF-A0A2G2KAG1-F1
#
_entry.id   AF-A0A2G2KAG1-F1
#
_cell.length_a   1.000
_cell.length_b   1.000
_cell.length_c   1.000
_cell.angle_alpha   90.00
_cell.angle_beta   90.00
_cell.angle_gamma   90.00
#
_symmetry.space_group_name_H-M   'P 1'
#
loop_
_entity.id
_entity.type
_entity.pdbx_description
1 polymer ?
#
loop_
_entity_poly.entity_id
_entity_poly.type
_entity_poly.pdbx_seq_one_letter_code
_entity_poly.pdbx_strand_id
1 'polypeptide(L)'
;MKNYFKLLSLIMVVTLFSCASCSKDDSVITPTPSTTTIATGVISPGTDPNFTIVANTDADFTGLNRKVIVFGIPIYAVETVDDSKLLHAANLMAQYLDNDEDGTIDNQAVIDAMLANNAFMFMWKSESDQNTVSMPDNAEGQDLGNDETIPVWHTNGHIGQFDAALEEVWHIITHAGYASAYPAVFGEGAGTSLSNAMDIARGGNFTTIPNPYPNGAWYTYDDATCTYDCMTTEYMYWSMSSILGAQANRLGEISQEWDLNTNALVQSTDTVVYGLLTDPQYKFPTVLPDGTYMQ
;
A
#
# COMPACT_ATOMS: atom_id res chain seq x y z
N MET A 1 -34.96 -35.53 19.17
CA MET A 1 -33.91 -35.60 18.13
C MET A 1 -34.31 -34.72 16.96
N LYS A 2 -33.69 -33.55 16.83
CA LYS A 2 -33.40 -32.81 15.59
C LYS A 2 -32.79 -31.47 16.01
N ASN A 3 -31.46 -31.44 16.07
CA ASN A 3 -30.68 -30.23 16.24
C ASN A 3 -30.74 -29.45 14.92
N TYR A 4 -31.24 -28.22 14.98
CA TYR A 4 -31.07 -27.25 13.91
C TYR A 4 -29.75 -26.50 14.16
N PHE A 5 -28.71 -26.90 13.45
CA PHE A 5 -27.50 -26.09 13.29
C PHE A 5 -27.88 -24.90 12.39
N LYS A 6 -27.88 -23.69 12.96
CA LYS A 6 -27.91 -22.47 12.15
C LYS A 6 -26.52 -22.28 11.57
N LEU A 7 -26.39 -22.47 10.27
CA LEU A 7 -25.25 -22.03 9.49
C LEU A 7 -25.31 -20.50 9.48
N LEU A 8 -24.50 -19.82 10.29
CA LEU A 8 -24.20 -18.41 10.04
C LEU A 8 -23.23 -18.39 8.85
N SER A 9 -23.74 -18.02 7.69
CA SER A 9 -22.88 -17.55 6.60
C SER A 9 -22.23 -16.26 7.07
N LEU A 10 -20.95 -16.35 7.42
CA LEU A 10 -20.07 -15.20 7.61
C LEU A 10 -19.89 -14.58 6.22
N ILE A 11 -20.49 -13.41 6.00
CA ILE A 11 -20.24 -12.60 4.81
C ILE A 11 -18.84 -12.02 5.03
N MET A 12 -17.84 -12.64 4.41
CA MET A 12 -16.49 -12.10 4.32
C MET A 12 -16.59 -10.92 3.35
N VAL A 13 -16.47 -9.71 3.91
CA VAL A 13 -16.47 -8.47 3.16
C VAL A 13 -15.10 -8.36 2.51
N VAL A 14 -15.06 -8.13 1.21
CA VAL A 14 -13.84 -7.74 0.50
C VAL A 14 -13.43 -6.37 1.06
N THR A 15 -12.35 -6.32 1.83
CA THR A 15 -11.66 -5.07 2.17
C THR A 15 -10.68 -4.75 1.05
N LEU A 16 -11.22 -4.31 -0.10
CA LEU A 16 -10.42 -3.54 -1.05
C LEU A 16 -10.13 -2.22 -0.36
N PHE A 17 -8.90 -2.06 0.12
CA PHE A 17 -8.35 -0.78 0.53
C PHE A 17 -8.06 0.06 -0.71
N SER A 18 -9.13 0.52 -1.35
CA SER A 18 -9.00 1.60 -2.33
C SER A 18 -8.82 2.88 -1.52
N CYS A 19 -7.58 3.19 -1.18
CA CYS A 19 -7.22 4.53 -0.77
C CYS A 19 -7.37 5.37 -2.04
N ALA A 20 -8.35 6.26 -2.06
CA ALA A 20 -8.43 7.25 -3.11
C ALA A 20 -7.19 8.13 -2.97
N SER A 21 -6.13 7.78 -3.72
CA SER A 21 -4.88 8.52 -3.84
C SER A 21 -5.17 10.03 -3.78
N CYS A 22 -4.71 10.67 -2.71
CA CYS A 22 -4.88 12.10 -2.46
C CYS A 22 -4.00 12.90 -3.42
N SER A 23 -4.38 12.92 -4.70
CA SER A 23 -3.90 13.85 -5.71
C SER A 23 -5.01 14.08 -6.73
N LYS A 24 -5.92 15.02 -6.42
CA LYS A 24 -6.82 15.58 -7.43
C LYS A 24 -6.01 16.43 -8.41
N ASP A 25 -5.62 15.86 -9.54
CA ASP A 25 -5.24 16.63 -10.73
C ASP A 25 -5.99 16.12 -11.97
N ASP A 26 -7.19 16.67 -12.18
CA ASP A 26 -8.00 16.47 -13.37
C ASP A 26 -7.36 17.18 -14.57
N SER A 27 -6.61 16.44 -15.39
CA SER A 27 -6.28 16.89 -16.75
C SER A 27 -6.91 15.97 -17.81
N VAL A 28 -8.05 16.44 -18.32
CA VAL A 28 -8.84 15.78 -19.37
C VAL A 28 -8.06 15.74 -20.69
N ILE A 29 -7.69 14.55 -21.14
CA ILE A 29 -7.32 14.30 -22.54
C ILE A 29 -8.28 13.28 -23.15
N THR A 30 -9.00 13.71 -24.18
CA THR A 30 -9.96 12.91 -24.96
C THR A 30 -9.32 11.68 -25.61
N PRO A 31 -9.94 10.48 -25.53
CA PRO A 31 -9.41 9.28 -26.18
C PRO A 31 -9.80 9.22 -27.66
N THR A 32 -8.84 8.86 -28.51
CA THR A 32 -9.08 8.42 -29.89
C THR A 32 -9.27 6.90 -29.88
N PRO A 33 -10.30 6.33 -30.52
CA PRO A 33 -10.57 4.91 -30.45
C PRO A 33 -9.56 4.13 -31.29
N SER A 34 -8.74 3.30 -30.66
CA SER A 34 -8.02 2.21 -31.32
C SER A 34 -8.74 0.90 -31.06
N THR A 35 -9.42 0.39 -32.09
CA THR A 35 -9.78 -1.02 -32.21
C THR A 35 -8.51 -1.86 -32.19
N THR A 36 -8.35 -2.78 -31.23
CA THR A 36 -7.28 -3.79 -31.30
C THR A 36 -7.83 -5.15 -30.93
N THR A 37 -7.84 -6.00 -31.95
CA THR A 37 -7.93 -7.46 -31.94
C THR A 37 -6.93 -8.07 -30.95
N ILE A 38 -7.40 -9.06 -30.17
CA ILE A 38 -6.60 -9.93 -29.30
C ILE A 38 -5.47 -10.57 -30.13
N ALA A 39 -4.27 -10.02 -30.02
CA ALA A 39 -3.03 -10.68 -30.42
C ALA A 39 -2.41 -11.24 -29.15
N THR A 40 -2.11 -12.53 -29.14
CA THR A 40 -1.28 -13.18 -28.12
C THR A 40 0.12 -12.58 -28.18
N GLY A 41 0.31 -11.43 -27.54
CA GLY A 41 1.57 -10.72 -27.45
C GLY A 41 2.55 -11.51 -26.59
N VAL A 42 3.77 -11.71 -27.09
CA VAL A 42 4.87 -12.23 -26.30
C VAL A 42 5.16 -11.24 -25.17
N ILE A 43 5.04 -11.67 -23.91
CA ILE A 43 5.40 -10.84 -22.75
C ILE A 43 6.92 -10.68 -22.73
N SER A 44 7.37 -9.42 -22.74
CA SER A 44 8.78 -9.09 -22.54
C SER A 44 9.13 -9.33 -21.07
N PRO A 45 10.24 -10.04 -20.75
CA PRO A 45 10.63 -10.28 -19.36
C PRO A 45 11.15 -9.03 -18.64
N GLY A 46 11.35 -7.92 -19.35
CA GLY A 46 12.04 -6.74 -18.81
C GLY A 46 13.55 -6.91 -18.77
N THR A 47 14.25 -5.93 -18.18
CA THR A 47 15.72 -5.90 -18.06
C THR A 47 16.19 -5.69 -16.62
N ASP A 48 15.29 -5.84 -15.65
CA ASP A 48 15.63 -5.76 -14.24
C ASP A 48 16.52 -6.94 -13.83
N PRO A 49 17.53 -6.72 -12.98
CA PRO A 49 18.46 -7.78 -12.59
C PRO A 49 17.85 -8.84 -11.65
N ASN A 50 16.84 -8.48 -10.85
CA ASN A 50 16.27 -9.35 -9.83
C ASN A 50 14.91 -9.92 -10.25
N PHE A 51 14.13 -9.14 -10.99
CA PHE A 51 12.76 -9.46 -11.32
C PHE A 51 12.55 -9.67 -12.81
N THR A 52 11.69 -10.64 -13.14
CA THR A 52 11.27 -10.89 -14.51
C THR A 52 9.76 -10.79 -14.62
N ILE A 53 9.30 -10.12 -15.66
CA ILE A 53 7.89 -10.06 -16.00
C ILE A 53 7.50 -11.35 -16.70
N VAL A 54 6.47 -12.02 -16.19
CA VAL A 54 5.97 -13.28 -16.75
C VAL A 54 4.51 -13.14 -17.14
N ALA A 55 4.07 -13.95 -18.11
CA ALA A 55 2.66 -14.01 -18.47
C ALA A 55 1.82 -14.45 -17.26
N ASN A 56 0.68 -13.79 -17.07
CA ASN A 56 -0.29 -14.22 -16.07
C ASN A 56 -1.02 -15.47 -16.58
N THR A 57 -1.00 -16.53 -15.78
CA THR A 57 -1.68 -17.80 -16.07
C THR A 57 -2.66 -18.18 -14.96
N ASP A 58 -2.90 -17.30 -14.00
CA ASP A 58 -3.75 -17.57 -12.85
C ASP A 58 -5.20 -17.34 -13.26
N ALA A 59 -5.99 -18.42 -13.28
CA ALA A 59 -7.35 -18.41 -13.83
C ALA A 59 -8.31 -17.46 -13.09
N ASP A 60 -8.07 -17.21 -11.81
CA ASP A 60 -8.92 -16.37 -10.96
C ASP A 60 -8.54 -14.87 -11.01
N PHE A 61 -7.45 -14.52 -11.70
CA PHE A 61 -7.00 -13.15 -11.94
C PHE A 61 -7.16 -12.80 -13.42
N THR A 62 -8.34 -12.32 -13.80
CA THR A 62 -8.67 -12.00 -15.19
C THR A 62 -8.60 -10.49 -15.45
N GLY A 63 -8.40 -10.09 -16.71
CA GLY A 63 -8.15 -8.68 -17.09
C GLY A 63 -6.68 -8.24 -16.93
N LEU A 64 -5.85 -9.11 -16.33
CA LEU A 64 -4.43 -8.88 -16.05
C LEU A 64 -3.60 -9.82 -16.92
N ASN A 65 -2.72 -9.29 -17.79
CA ASN A 65 -2.03 -10.12 -18.79
C ASN A 65 -0.66 -10.63 -18.33
N ARG A 66 -0.05 -9.98 -17.34
CA ARG A 66 1.29 -10.29 -16.84
C ARG A 66 1.45 -9.95 -15.37
N LYS A 67 2.54 -10.43 -14.78
CA LYS A 67 2.90 -10.20 -13.38
C LYS A 67 4.39 -10.28 -13.12
N VAL A 68 4.81 -9.74 -11.98
CA VAL A 68 6.10 -10.00 -11.33
C VAL A 68 5.79 -10.69 -9.99
N ILE A 69 6.70 -11.54 -9.49
CA ILE A 69 6.55 -12.22 -8.20
C ILE A 69 7.70 -11.77 -7.29
N VAL A 70 7.36 -11.19 -6.14
CA VAL A 70 8.32 -10.72 -5.12
C VAL A 70 8.12 -11.55 -3.87
N PHE A 71 9.10 -12.39 -3.51
CA PHE A 71 9.02 -13.27 -2.34
C PHE A 71 7.72 -14.11 -2.24
N GLY A 72 7.12 -14.45 -3.38
CA GLY A 72 5.86 -15.20 -3.45
C GLY A 72 4.60 -14.34 -3.57
N ILE A 73 4.71 -13.02 -3.40
CA ILE A 73 3.62 -12.05 -3.57
C ILE A 73 3.55 -11.61 -5.05
N PRO A 74 2.44 -11.86 -5.76
CA PRO A 74 2.30 -11.43 -7.15
C PRO A 74 1.88 -9.95 -7.24
N ILE A 75 2.53 -9.22 -8.15
CA ILE A 75 2.12 -7.89 -8.61
C ILE A 75 1.66 -8.04 -10.06
N TYR A 76 0.35 -8.03 -10.27
CA TYR A 76 -0.27 -8.16 -11.58
C TYR A 76 -0.35 -6.82 -12.30
N ALA A 77 -0.49 -6.83 -13.62
CA ALA A 77 -0.70 -5.61 -14.40
C ALA A 77 -1.65 -5.84 -15.58
N VAL A 78 -2.44 -4.80 -15.89
CA VAL A 78 -3.12 -4.70 -17.19
C VAL A 78 -2.10 -4.41 -18.30
N GLU A 79 -2.43 -4.76 -19.53
CA GLU A 79 -1.49 -4.70 -20.66
C GLU A 79 -0.84 -3.32 -20.88
N THR A 80 -1.57 -2.26 -20.59
CA THR A 80 -1.20 -0.86 -20.86
C THR A 80 -0.35 -0.20 -19.76
N VAL A 81 -0.10 -0.88 -18.64
CA VAL A 81 0.89 -0.45 -17.65
C VAL A 81 2.28 -0.50 -18.28
N ASP A 82 3.16 0.43 -17.94
CA ASP A 82 4.54 0.43 -18.40
C ASP A 82 5.36 -0.60 -17.61
N ASP A 83 6.14 -1.43 -18.30
CA ASP A 83 6.96 -2.49 -17.67
C ASP A 83 7.93 -1.94 -16.60
N SER A 84 8.48 -0.74 -16.81
CA SER A 84 9.36 -0.11 -15.84
C SER A 84 8.66 0.28 -14.54
N LYS A 85 7.36 0.59 -14.58
CA LYS A 85 6.55 0.93 -13.40
C LYS A 85 6.22 -0.34 -12.61
N LEU A 86 5.89 -1.42 -13.33
CA LEU A 86 5.68 -2.75 -12.73
C LEU A 86 6.94 -3.25 -12.02
N LEU A 87 8.10 -3.13 -12.66
CA LEU A 87 9.37 -3.51 -12.05
C LEU A 87 9.75 -2.59 -10.89
N HIS A 88 9.44 -1.29 -10.97
CA HIS A 88 9.65 -0.35 -9.87
C HIS A 88 8.87 -0.75 -8.62
N ALA A 89 7.57 -1.05 -8.75
CA ALA A 89 6.74 -1.54 -7.64
C ALA A 89 7.30 -2.84 -7.03
N ALA A 90 7.81 -3.75 -7.88
CA ALA A 90 8.43 -4.98 -7.42
C ALA A 90 9.71 -4.73 -6.59
N ASN A 91 10.57 -3.82 -7.03
CA ASN A 91 11.77 -3.44 -6.29
C ASN A 91 11.44 -2.75 -4.97
N LEU A 92 10.45 -1.85 -4.94
CA LEU A 92 9.99 -1.23 -3.68
C LEU A 92 9.48 -2.28 -2.69
N MET A 93 8.68 -3.25 -3.15
CA MET A 93 8.18 -4.32 -2.30
C MET A 93 9.32 -5.17 -1.72
N ALA A 94 10.34 -5.45 -2.55
CA ALA A 94 11.51 -6.18 -2.12
C ALA A 94 12.27 -5.42 -1.03
N GLN A 95 12.56 -4.14 -1.25
CA GLN A 95 13.26 -3.28 -0.28
C GLN A 95 12.46 -3.01 1.00
N TYR A 96 11.13 -3.12 0.98
CA TYR A 96 10.33 -3.06 2.20
C TYR A 96 10.38 -4.36 3.01
N LEU A 97 10.51 -5.52 2.35
CA LEU A 97 10.51 -6.83 2.99
C LEU A 97 11.91 -7.34 3.36
N ASP A 98 12.93 -6.87 2.65
CA ASP A 98 14.36 -7.11 2.83
C ASP A 98 15.08 -5.77 2.68
N ASN A 99 15.12 -5.00 3.77
CA ASN A 99 15.51 -3.58 3.77
C ASN A 99 17.02 -3.37 3.81
N ASP A 100 17.80 -4.37 4.22
CA ASP A 100 19.26 -4.36 4.10
C ASP A 100 19.76 -4.99 2.79
N GLU A 101 18.83 -5.49 1.97
CA GLU A 101 19.04 -6.05 0.64
C GLU A 101 20.03 -7.23 0.62
N ASP A 102 20.06 -8.01 1.71
CA ASP A 102 20.98 -9.16 1.84
C ASP A 102 20.46 -10.44 1.18
N GLY A 103 19.24 -10.40 0.65
CA GLY A 103 18.54 -11.52 0.05
C GLY A 103 17.64 -12.30 1.01
N THR A 104 17.58 -11.90 2.27
CA THR A 104 16.81 -12.54 3.33
C THR A 104 15.72 -11.60 3.83
N ILE A 105 14.49 -12.10 3.88
CA ILE A 105 13.37 -11.31 4.39
C ILE A 105 13.58 -10.98 5.88
N ASP A 106 13.46 -9.70 6.22
CA ASP A 106 13.72 -9.16 7.56
C ASP A 106 12.74 -9.69 8.61
N ASN A 107 11.47 -9.83 8.24
CA ASN A 107 10.39 -10.25 9.12
C ASN A 107 9.62 -11.44 8.54
N GLN A 108 10.07 -12.66 8.85
CA GLN A 108 9.44 -13.89 8.35
C GLN A 108 7.95 -13.99 8.73
N ALA A 109 7.55 -13.51 9.92
CA ALA A 109 6.15 -13.58 10.34
C ALA A 109 5.24 -12.70 9.48
N VAL A 110 5.75 -11.58 8.97
CA VAL A 110 5.00 -10.66 8.09
C VAL A 110 4.79 -11.30 6.72
N ILE A 111 5.83 -11.83 6.08
CA ILE A 111 5.66 -12.50 4.77
C ILE A 111 4.80 -13.77 4.89
N ASP A 112 4.94 -14.55 5.97
CA ASP A 112 4.11 -15.74 6.20
C ASP A 112 2.62 -15.35 6.31
N ALA A 113 2.32 -14.21 6.96
CA ALA A 113 0.97 -13.67 7.05
C ALA A 113 0.45 -13.18 5.69
N MET A 114 1.27 -12.45 4.92
CA MET A 114 0.89 -12.01 3.57
C MET A 114 0.55 -13.22 2.67
N LEU A 115 1.37 -14.27 2.71
CA LEU A 115 1.13 -15.51 1.95
C LEU A 115 -0.13 -16.24 2.43
N ALA A 116 -0.38 -16.30 3.74
CA ALA A 116 -1.59 -16.91 4.30
C ALA A 116 -2.88 -16.17 3.91
N ASN A 117 -2.78 -14.85 3.70
CA ASN A 117 -3.86 -13.99 3.25
C ASN A 117 -4.00 -13.92 1.72
N ASN A 118 -3.22 -14.70 0.98
CA ASN A 118 -3.15 -14.63 -0.49
C ASN A 118 -2.92 -13.19 -0.99
N ALA A 119 -2.07 -12.43 -0.30
CA ALA A 119 -1.82 -11.02 -0.60
C ALA A 119 -1.33 -10.84 -2.05
N PHE A 120 -1.78 -9.77 -2.69
CA PHE A 120 -1.33 -9.41 -4.04
C PHE A 120 -1.42 -7.90 -4.27
N MET A 121 -0.79 -7.43 -5.35
CA MET A 121 -1.06 -6.10 -5.90
C MET A 121 -1.52 -6.22 -7.34
N PHE A 122 -2.25 -5.22 -7.84
CA PHE A 122 -2.51 -5.10 -9.27
C PHE A 122 -2.36 -3.66 -9.76
N MET A 123 -1.78 -3.51 -10.94
CA MET A 123 -1.53 -2.21 -11.55
C MET A 123 -2.47 -1.95 -12.71
N TRP A 124 -2.97 -0.71 -12.78
CA TRP A 124 -3.87 -0.21 -13.81
C TRP A 124 -3.28 1.02 -14.51
N LYS A 125 -3.69 1.30 -15.76
CA LYS A 125 -3.26 2.52 -16.48
C LYS A 125 -4.25 3.66 -16.30
N SER A 126 -5.53 3.35 -16.28
CA SER A 126 -6.61 4.27 -15.91
C SER A 126 -7.54 3.61 -14.90
N GLU A 127 -8.20 4.41 -14.05
CA GLU A 127 -9.21 3.90 -13.10
C GLU A 127 -10.28 3.05 -13.79
N SER A 128 -10.59 3.34 -15.07
CA SER A 128 -11.57 2.58 -15.83
C SER A 128 -11.17 1.11 -16.08
N ASP A 129 -9.87 0.80 -16.07
CA ASP A 129 -9.35 -0.55 -16.25
C ASP A 129 -9.77 -1.47 -15.10
N GLN A 130 -9.95 -0.93 -13.89
CA GLN A 130 -10.38 -1.69 -12.72
C GLN A 130 -11.74 -2.38 -12.93
N ASN A 131 -12.62 -1.80 -13.78
CA ASN A 131 -13.90 -2.42 -14.15
C ASN A 131 -13.77 -3.69 -14.99
N THR A 132 -12.58 -3.96 -15.53
CA THR A 132 -12.30 -5.10 -16.40
C THR A 132 -11.47 -6.19 -15.72
N VAL A 133 -11.00 -5.92 -14.50
CA VAL A 133 -10.23 -6.84 -13.69
C VAL A 133 -11.18 -7.65 -12.80
N SER A 134 -10.92 -8.95 -12.67
CA SER A 134 -11.60 -9.83 -11.71
C SER A 134 -10.56 -10.58 -10.92
N MET A 135 -10.78 -10.65 -9.61
CA MET A 135 -9.86 -11.21 -8.62
C MET A 135 -10.64 -12.10 -7.65
N PRO A 136 -10.02 -13.07 -6.96
CA PRO A 136 -10.71 -13.94 -6.03
C PRO A 136 -11.15 -13.20 -4.76
N ASP A 137 -12.34 -13.52 -4.25
CA ASP A 137 -12.90 -12.92 -3.02
C ASP A 137 -12.11 -13.25 -1.74
N ASN A 138 -11.25 -14.28 -1.78
CA ASN A 138 -10.51 -14.80 -0.63
C ASN A 138 -9.03 -14.40 -0.63
N ALA A 139 -8.74 -13.18 -1.10
CA ALA A 139 -7.40 -12.63 -1.19
C ALA A 139 -7.42 -11.14 -0.82
N GLU A 140 -6.36 -10.68 -0.16
CA GLU A 140 -6.17 -9.26 0.17
C GLU A 140 -5.37 -8.58 -0.95
N GLY A 141 -5.88 -7.46 -1.46
CA GLY A 141 -5.33 -6.81 -2.65
C GLY A 141 -5.15 -5.31 -2.48
N GLN A 142 -4.10 -4.77 -3.08
CA GLN A 142 -3.87 -3.33 -3.21
C GLN A 142 -3.71 -2.94 -4.68
N ASP A 143 -4.33 -1.83 -5.08
CA ASP A 143 -4.19 -1.29 -6.43
C ASP A 143 -3.08 -0.24 -6.52
N LEU A 144 -2.52 -0.06 -7.71
CA LEU A 144 -1.51 0.97 -7.98
C LEU A 144 -1.60 1.46 -9.42
N GLY A 145 -1.79 2.77 -9.59
CA GLY A 145 -1.85 3.44 -10.87
C GLY A 145 -0.48 3.60 -11.53
N ASN A 146 -0.44 3.43 -12.85
CA ASN A 146 0.77 3.63 -13.65
C ASN A 146 1.34 5.04 -13.54
N ASP A 147 0.46 6.04 -13.55
CA ASP A 147 0.84 7.46 -13.64
C ASP A 147 1.05 8.10 -12.26
N GLU A 148 0.77 7.38 -11.17
CA GLU A 148 1.14 7.74 -9.81
C GLU A 148 2.41 7.00 -9.31
N THR A 149 2.86 5.99 -10.06
CA THR A 149 4.17 5.36 -9.86
C THR A 149 5.24 6.25 -10.49
N ILE A 150 6.11 6.91 -9.73
CA ILE A 150 7.05 7.94 -10.21
C ILE A 150 8.52 7.60 -9.82
N PRO A 151 9.20 6.67 -10.52
CA PRO A 151 10.57 6.27 -10.18
C PRO A 151 11.59 7.42 -10.19
N VAL A 152 11.36 8.43 -11.03
CA VAL A 152 12.26 9.59 -11.12
C VAL A 152 12.32 10.41 -9.83
N TRP A 153 11.29 10.33 -8.98
CA TRP A 153 11.24 11.04 -7.70
C TRP A 153 12.43 10.67 -6.80
N HIS A 154 12.83 9.40 -6.80
CA HIS A 154 13.99 8.89 -6.03
C HIS A 154 15.34 9.43 -6.48
N THR A 155 15.43 9.92 -7.73
CA THR A 155 16.71 10.39 -8.32
C THR A 155 16.77 11.90 -8.51
N ASN A 156 15.64 12.60 -8.35
CA ASN A 156 15.55 14.04 -8.55
C ASN A 156 15.70 14.86 -7.25
N GLY A 157 16.02 14.21 -6.14
CA GLY A 157 16.11 14.84 -4.81
C GLY A 157 14.76 14.93 -4.09
N HIS A 158 13.82 14.03 -4.39
CA HIS A 158 12.49 13.97 -3.76
C HIS A 158 11.69 15.26 -3.95
N ILE A 159 11.62 15.75 -5.20
CA ILE A 159 10.89 16.96 -5.58
C ILE A 159 9.87 16.69 -6.70
N GLY A 160 8.84 17.53 -6.77
CA GLY A 160 7.75 17.37 -7.74
C GLY A 160 6.76 16.29 -7.28
N GLN A 161 6.06 15.68 -8.24
CA GLN A 161 5.05 14.66 -7.97
C GLN A 161 5.66 13.50 -7.18
N PHE A 162 5.05 13.19 -6.04
CA PHE A 162 5.42 12.08 -5.17
C PHE A 162 5.22 10.73 -5.87
N ASP A 163 6.05 9.76 -5.52
CA ASP A 163 5.88 8.39 -5.96
C ASP A 163 4.91 7.65 -5.03
N ALA A 164 3.63 7.60 -5.42
CA ALA A 164 2.58 6.93 -4.65
C ALA A 164 2.81 5.43 -4.51
N ALA A 165 3.69 4.83 -5.32
CA ALA A 165 4.05 3.42 -5.15
C ALA A 165 4.70 3.12 -3.79
N LEU A 166 5.32 4.11 -3.13
CA LEU A 166 5.79 3.96 -1.74
C LEU A 166 4.65 3.69 -0.76
N GLU A 167 3.50 4.33 -0.99
CA GLU A 167 2.30 4.22 -0.16
C GLU A 167 1.58 2.90 -0.44
N GLU A 168 1.26 2.62 -1.69
CA GLU A 168 0.45 1.45 -2.04
C GLU A 168 1.19 0.13 -1.77
N VAL A 169 2.49 0.07 -2.05
CA VAL A 169 3.28 -1.11 -1.68
C VAL A 169 3.34 -1.27 -0.16
N TRP A 170 3.40 -0.17 0.58
CA TRP A 170 3.37 -0.21 2.04
C TRP A 170 2.03 -0.69 2.59
N HIS A 171 0.91 -0.23 2.02
CA HIS A 171 -0.45 -0.63 2.41
C HIS A 171 -0.64 -2.15 2.37
N ILE A 172 -0.25 -2.83 1.29
CA ILE A 172 -0.43 -4.29 1.24
C ILE A 172 0.46 -5.03 2.27
N ILE A 173 1.67 -4.53 2.52
CA ILE A 173 2.59 -5.12 3.51
C ILE A 173 2.07 -4.94 4.94
N THR A 174 1.49 -3.78 5.25
CA THR A 174 0.95 -3.52 6.59
C THR A 174 -0.38 -4.21 6.81
N HIS A 175 -1.30 -4.10 5.86
CA HIS A 175 -2.64 -4.67 5.95
C HIS A 175 -2.61 -6.20 5.95
N ALA A 176 -2.05 -6.82 4.91
CA ALA A 176 -2.02 -8.28 4.79
C ALA A 176 -0.88 -8.93 5.60
N GLY A 177 0.14 -8.17 5.97
CA GLY A 177 1.31 -8.66 6.71
C GLY A 177 1.27 -8.29 8.19
N TYR A 178 1.62 -7.05 8.54
CA TYR A 178 1.79 -6.63 9.94
C TYR A 178 0.51 -6.74 10.78
N ALA A 179 -0.63 -6.31 10.26
CA ALA A 179 -1.91 -6.37 10.98
C ALA A 179 -2.33 -7.82 11.27
N SER A 180 -1.98 -8.74 10.37
CA SER A 180 -2.27 -10.18 10.52
C SER A 180 -1.24 -10.91 11.39
N ALA A 181 0.04 -10.57 11.29
CA ALA A 181 1.11 -11.16 12.08
C ALA A 181 1.07 -10.70 13.55
N TYR A 182 0.66 -9.45 13.80
CA TYR A 182 0.64 -8.83 15.13
C TYR A 182 -0.70 -8.13 15.42
N PRO A 183 -1.82 -8.87 15.48
CA PRO A 183 -3.17 -8.29 15.50
C PRO A 183 -3.48 -7.43 16.74
N ALA A 184 -2.82 -7.66 17.87
CA ALA A 184 -2.99 -6.82 19.06
C ALA A 184 -2.22 -5.48 18.97
N VAL A 185 -1.24 -5.39 18.07
CA VAL A 185 -0.33 -4.25 17.95
C VAL A 185 -0.65 -3.42 16.72
N PHE A 186 -0.62 -4.04 15.53
CA PHE A 186 -0.82 -3.38 14.24
C PHE A 186 -2.16 -3.69 13.58
N GLY A 187 -3.06 -4.44 14.26
CA GLY A 187 -4.42 -4.58 13.76
C GLY A 187 -5.08 -3.20 13.64
N GLU A 188 -5.91 -3.02 12.61
CA GLU A 188 -6.47 -1.72 12.24
C GLU A 188 -7.76 -1.39 13.00
N GLY A 189 -8.32 -2.38 13.71
CA GLY A 189 -9.49 -2.19 14.55
C GLY A 189 -9.20 -1.43 15.84
N ALA A 190 -10.26 -0.85 16.44
CA ALA A 190 -10.15 -0.13 17.70
C ALA A 190 -9.59 -1.00 18.85
N GLY A 191 -8.65 -0.44 19.61
CA GLY A 191 -8.09 -1.03 20.83
C GLY A 191 -6.73 -1.71 20.64
N THR A 192 -6.16 -1.69 19.43
CA THR A 192 -4.78 -2.12 19.18
C THR A 192 -3.79 -1.03 19.59
N SER A 193 -2.51 -1.38 19.73
CA SER A 193 -1.48 -0.38 20.05
C SER A 193 -1.42 0.75 19.01
N LEU A 194 -1.50 0.41 17.72
CA LEU A 194 -1.50 1.36 16.61
C LEU A 194 -2.75 2.26 16.62
N SER A 195 -3.94 1.69 16.74
CA SER A 195 -5.18 2.48 16.72
C SER A 195 -5.30 3.39 17.93
N ASN A 196 -4.81 2.96 19.10
CA ASN A 196 -4.76 3.81 20.30
C ASN A 196 -3.77 4.98 20.12
N ALA A 197 -2.67 4.79 19.38
CA ALA A 197 -1.75 5.86 19.04
C ALA A 197 -2.41 6.86 18.06
N MET A 198 -3.11 6.34 17.04
CA MET A 198 -3.90 7.16 16.11
C MET A 198 -4.95 8.02 16.85
N ASP A 199 -5.67 7.44 17.83
CA ASP A 199 -6.66 8.18 18.62
C ASP A 199 -6.03 9.36 19.38
N ILE A 200 -4.78 9.22 19.85
CA ILE A 200 -4.02 10.32 20.45
C ILE A 200 -3.73 11.39 19.39
N ALA A 201 -3.26 10.99 18.22
CA ALA A 201 -2.93 11.88 17.10
C ALA A 201 -4.10 12.71 16.58
N ARG A 202 -5.30 12.15 16.67
CA ARG A 202 -6.58 12.78 16.27
C ARG A 202 -7.22 13.60 17.40
N GLY A 203 -6.67 13.55 18.62
CA GLY A 203 -7.25 14.20 19.80
C GLY A 203 -8.48 13.48 20.38
N GLY A 204 -8.73 12.23 20.01
CA GLY A 204 -9.83 11.40 20.50
C GLY A 204 -10.11 10.19 19.60
N ASN A 205 -10.92 9.25 20.13
CA ASN A 205 -11.44 8.13 19.35
C ASN A 205 -12.67 8.56 18.56
N PHE A 206 -12.57 8.56 17.23
CA PHE A 206 -13.66 8.94 16.33
C PHE A 206 -13.89 7.87 15.26
N THR A 207 -15.05 7.21 15.32
CA THR A 207 -15.51 6.25 14.31
C THR A 207 -16.20 6.91 13.11
N THR A 208 -16.44 8.23 13.19
CA THR A 208 -16.91 9.08 12.10
C THR A 208 -16.04 10.33 12.05
N ILE A 209 -15.73 10.84 10.86
CA ILE A 209 -14.87 12.02 10.69
C ILE A 209 -15.45 13.24 11.45
N PRO A 210 -14.75 13.78 12.46
CA PRO A 210 -15.16 14.98 13.15
C PRO A 210 -14.91 16.22 12.28
N ASN A 211 -15.81 17.20 12.36
CA ASN A 211 -15.67 18.48 11.69
C ASN A 211 -16.04 19.64 12.65
N PRO A 212 -15.06 20.41 13.16
CA PRO A 212 -13.61 20.23 12.99
C PRO A 212 -13.06 19.10 13.90
N TYR A 213 -11.84 18.64 13.60
CA TYR A 213 -11.03 17.90 14.56
C TYR A 213 -10.68 18.76 15.79
N PRO A 214 -10.40 18.16 16.96
CA PRO A 214 -9.91 18.88 18.13
C PRO A 214 -8.65 19.71 17.83
N ASN A 215 -8.54 20.88 18.47
CA ASN A 215 -7.31 21.67 18.40
C ASN A 215 -6.12 20.87 18.94
N GLY A 216 -5.06 20.76 18.15
CA GLY A 216 -3.85 20.01 18.48
C GLY A 216 -3.82 18.59 17.94
N ALA A 217 -4.82 18.17 17.15
CA ALA A 217 -4.67 17.00 16.28
C ALA A 217 -3.58 17.27 15.23
N TRP A 218 -2.70 16.30 15.01
CA TRP A 218 -1.67 16.33 13.95
C TRP A 218 -1.93 15.29 12.85
N TYR A 219 -2.96 14.46 13.05
CA TYR A 219 -3.52 13.58 12.05
C TYR A 219 -5.01 13.87 11.89
N THR A 220 -5.41 14.24 10.69
CA THR A 220 -6.78 14.54 10.28
C THR A 220 -7.09 13.84 8.97
N TYR A 221 -8.37 13.69 8.66
CA TYR A 221 -8.83 13.01 7.45
C TYR A 221 -10.18 13.57 7.04
N ASP A 222 -10.43 13.72 5.73
CA ASP A 222 -11.68 14.31 5.22
C ASP A 222 -12.45 13.41 4.24
N ASP A 223 -11.88 12.28 3.79
CA ASP A 223 -12.59 11.31 2.95
C ASP A 223 -13.58 10.46 3.76
N ALA A 224 -14.86 10.77 3.58
CA ALA A 224 -15.97 10.10 4.24
C ALA A 224 -16.19 8.63 3.83
N THR A 225 -15.50 8.13 2.80
CA THR A 225 -15.53 6.72 2.40
C THR A 225 -14.60 5.85 3.24
N CYS A 226 -13.58 6.46 3.87
CA CYS A 226 -12.61 5.78 4.70
C CYS A 226 -13.14 5.54 6.13
N THR A 227 -13.17 4.28 6.53
CA THR A 227 -13.58 3.84 7.87
C THR A 227 -12.43 3.91 8.89
N TYR A 228 -12.69 3.55 10.15
CA TYR A 228 -11.71 3.66 11.23
C TYR A 228 -10.45 2.82 10.99
N ASP A 229 -10.64 1.61 10.49
CA ASP A 229 -9.57 0.72 10.02
C ASP A 229 -8.78 1.38 8.90
N CYS A 230 -9.47 1.96 7.92
CA CYS A 230 -8.81 2.68 6.84
C CYS A 230 -7.91 3.83 7.33
N MET A 231 -8.42 4.68 8.23
CA MET A 231 -7.61 5.74 8.84
C MET A 231 -6.44 5.20 9.68
N THR A 232 -6.53 3.98 10.21
CA THR A 232 -5.44 3.38 10.99
C THR A 232 -4.29 2.93 10.09
N THR A 233 -4.60 2.39 8.91
CA THR A 233 -3.63 2.05 7.86
C THR A 233 -2.92 3.30 7.35
N GLU A 234 -3.69 4.34 7.03
CA GLU A 234 -3.19 5.66 6.62
C GLU A 234 -2.27 6.29 7.68
N TYR A 235 -2.67 6.24 8.94
CA TYR A 235 -1.84 6.72 10.05
C TYR A 235 -0.49 6.01 10.13
N MET A 236 -0.47 4.69 9.90
CA MET A 236 0.76 3.91 9.86
C MET A 236 1.64 4.29 8.67
N TYR A 237 1.04 4.53 7.49
CA TYR A 237 1.73 5.05 6.31
C TYR A 237 2.34 6.43 6.58
N TRP A 238 1.54 7.41 7.03
CA TRP A 238 2.02 8.76 7.30
C TRP A 238 3.18 8.78 8.29
N SER A 239 3.06 7.96 9.34
CA SER A 239 4.08 7.81 10.37
C SER A 239 5.37 7.19 9.82
N MET A 240 5.27 6.04 9.15
CA MET A 240 6.45 5.32 8.63
C MET A 240 7.16 6.11 7.54
N SER A 241 6.42 6.61 6.54
CA SER A 241 6.99 7.39 5.44
C SER A 241 7.68 8.67 5.94
N SER A 242 7.17 9.30 7.01
CA SER A 242 7.82 10.44 7.67
C SER A 242 9.09 10.03 8.43
N ILE A 243 9.08 8.88 9.12
CA ILE A 243 10.26 8.32 9.81
C ILE A 243 11.39 8.00 8.82
N LEU A 244 11.05 7.43 7.66
CA LEU A 244 11.99 7.10 6.58
C LEU A 244 12.43 8.34 5.77
N GLY A 245 11.75 9.49 5.96
CA GLY A 245 12.12 10.76 5.34
C GLY A 245 11.47 11.05 3.99
N ALA A 246 10.53 10.22 3.54
CA ALA A 246 9.83 10.41 2.26
C ALA A 246 9.00 11.71 2.22
N GLN A 247 8.48 12.14 3.38
CA GLN A 247 7.59 13.29 3.49
C GLN A 247 8.32 14.64 3.71
N ALA A 248 9.66 14.65 3.76
CA ALA A 248 10.43 15.80 4.24
C ALA A 248 10.19 17.10 3.45
N ASN A 249 9.90 17.00 2.15
CA ASN A 249 9.66 18.15 1.26
C ASN A 249 8.16 18.42 1.00
N ARG A 250 7.26 17.65 1.62
CA ARG A 250 5.84 17.59 1.23
C ARG A 250 4.87 18.29 2.18
N LEU A 251 5.34 18.98 3.21
CA LEU A 251 4.44 19.58 4.21
C LEU A 251 3.35 20.48 3.58
N GLY A 252 3.67 21.23 2.52
CA GLY A 252 2.69 22.07 1.83
C GLY A 252 1.61 21.29 1.07
N GLU A 253 1.82 20.01 0.78
CA GLU A 253 0.90 19.10 0.07
C GLU A 253 0.07 18.23 1.02
N ILE A 254 0.59 17.96 2.23
CA ILE A 254 0.00 16.97 3.15
C ILE A 254 -0.55 17.56 4.45
N SER A 255 -0.27 18.84 4.76
CA SER A 255 -0.64 19.46 6.05
C SER A 255 -2.15 19.52 6.36
N GLN A 256 -3.02 19.28 5.38
CA GLN A 256 -4.45 19.13 5.62
C GLN A 256 -4.81 17.81 6.33
N GLU A 257 -3.91 16.82 6.30
CA GLU A 257 -4.08 15.48 6.86
C GLU A 257 -2.98 15.13 7.87
N TRP A 258 -1.72 15.53 7.63
CA TRP A 258 -0.58 15.14 8.46
C TRP A 258 0.43 16.28 8.66
N ASP A 259 0.70 16.61 9.93
CA ASP A 259 1.62 17.70 10.29
C ASP A 259 3.07 17.25 10.50
N LEU A 260 3.32 15.95 10.74
CA LEU A 260 4.61 15.45 11.22
C LEU A 260 5.50 14.90 10.10
N ASN A 261 5.73 15.69 9.07
CA ASN A 261 6.36 15.27 7.81
C ASN A 261 7.86 14.86 7.87
N THR A 262 8.46 14.75 9.06
CA THR A 262 9.86 14.35 9.25
C THR A 262 10.04 13.43 10.45
N ASN A 263 11.07 12.59 10.42
CA ASN A 263 11.45 11.72 11.53
C ASN A 263 11.54 12.48 12.86
N ALA A 264 12.18 13.64 12.88
CA ALA A 264 12.31 14.45 14.09
C ALA A 264 10.96 14.94 14.64
N LEU A 265 9.99 15.28 13.78
CA LEU A 265 8.65 15.68 14.20
C LEU A 265 7.86 14.50 14.77
N VAL A 266 7.90 13.34 14.11
CA VAL A 266 7.27 12.10 14.63
C VAL A 266 7.89 11.71 15.97
N GLN A 267 9.22 11.67 16.05
CA GLN A 267 9.95 11.30 17.27
C GLN A 267 9.65 12.21 18.46
N SER A 268 9.49 13.51 18.23
CA SER A 268 9.29 14.49 19.32
C SER A 268 7.82 14.72 19.69
N THR A 269 6.88 14.43 18.78
CA THR A 269 5.45 14.70 18.98
C THR A 269 4.68 13.41 19.21
N ASP A 270 4.71 12.49 18.25
CA ASP A 270 4.00 11.21 18.31
C ASP A 270 4.91 10.09 18.82
N THR A 271 5.34 10.25 20.07
CA THR A 271 6.27 9.32 20.73
C THR A 271 5.74 7.88 20.82
N VAL A 272 4.42 7.70 20.77
CA VAL A 272 3.78 6.37 20.85
C VAL A 272 3.97 5.62 19.54
N VAL A 273 3.58 6.20 18.40
CA VAL A 273 3.78 5.53 17.10
C VAL A 273 5.25 5.43 16.74
N TYR A 274 6.06 6.45 17.09
CA TYR A 274 7.50 6.37 16.90
C TYR A 274 8.09 5.17 17.65
N GLY A 275 7.68 4.96 18.90
CA GLY A 275 8.11 3.80 19.69
C GLY A 275 7.68 2.47 19.07
N LEU A 276 6.46 2.38 18.51
CA LEU A 276 5.98 1.18 17.84
C LEU A 276 6.73 0.88 16.54
N LEU A 277 6.93 1.90 15.70
CA LEU A 277 7.51 1.78 14.36
C LEU A 277 9.05 1.72 14.36
N THR A 278 9.70 2.01 15.49
CA THR A 278 11.15 1.86 15.67
C THR A 278 11.53 0.73 16.63
N ASP A 279 10.56 -0.05 17.11
CA ASP A 279 10.83 -1.20 17.96
C ASP A 279 11.53 -2.30 17.11
N PRO A 280 12.78 -2.68 17.46
CA PRO A 280 13.55 -3.66 16.69
C PRO A 280 12.93 -5.06 16.68
N GLN A 281 11.94 -5.33 17.54
CA GLN A 281 11.18 -6.58 17.52
C GLN A 281 10.42 -6.76 16.20
N TYR A 282 9.88 -5.68 15.65
CA TYR A 282 9.00 -5.75 14.48
C TYR A 282 9.74 -5.59 13.16
N LYS A 283 11.05 -5.32 13.17
CA LYS A 283 11.89 -5.31 11.96
C LYS A 283 11.32 -4.42 10.86
N PHE A 284 10.83 -3.25 11.27
CA PHE A 284 10.41 -2.24 10.31
C PHE A 284 11.59 -1.72 9.50
N PRO A 285 11.34 -1.28 8.25
CA PRO A 285 12.34 -0.62 7.43
C PRO A 285 13.01 0.53 8.18
N THR A 286 14.32 0.69 7.96
CA THR A 286 15.10 1.83 8.46
C THR A 286 15.70 2.68 7.34
N VAL A 287 15.68 2.15 6.11
CA VAL A 287 16.07 2.80 4.87
C VAL A 287 14.83 2.97 4.00
N LEU A 288 14.65 4.15 3.41
CA LEU A 288 13.58 4.40 2.45
C LEU A 288 13.84 3.61 1.15
N PRO A 289 12.90 2.76 0.69
CA PRO A 289 13.01 2.13 -0.63
C PRO A 289 13.13 3.15 -1.76
N ASP A 290 13.97 2.86 -2.74
CA ASP A 290 14.23 3.73 -3.90
C ASP A 290 13.91 3.10 -5.26
N GLY A 291 13.45 1.83 -5.24
CA GLY A 291 13.09 1.06 -6.43
C GLY A 291 14.31 0.42 -7.13
N THR A 292 15.45 0.33 -6.45
CA THR A 292 16.69 -0.24 -7.01
C THR A 292 17.26 -1.37 -6.15
N TYR A 293 16.41 -2.33 -5.75
CA TYR A 293 16.84 -3.50 -4.99
C TYR A 293 18.06 -4.17 -5.66
N MET A 294 19.10 -4.49 -4.88
CA MET A 294 20.36 -5.04 -5.35
C MET A 294 20.76 -6.26 -4.51
N GLN A 295 20.33 -7.43 -4.95
CA GLN A 295 20.84 -8.71 -4.43
C GLN A 295 22.11 -9.17 -5.16
#